data_AF-A0A7C4P7H9-F1
#
_entry.id   AF-A0A7C4P7H9-F1
#
_cell.length_a   1.000
_cell.length_b   1.000
_cell.length_c   1.000
_cell.angle_alpha   90.00
_cell.angle_beta   90.00
_cell.angle_gamma   90.00
#
_symmetry.space_group_name_H-M   'P 1'
#
loop_
_entity.id
_entity.type
_entity.pdbx_description
1 polymer ?
#
loop_
_entity_poly.entity_id
_entity_poly.type
_entity_poly.pdbx_seq_one_letter_code
_entity_poly.pdbx_strand_id
1 'polypeptide(L)'
;MRFKKADAQIRIIIKIGNILKIENLSLKKANSNADYNQIDKRTVDNYQHMWNFDNEIAFWLKLFTGELNPKEYSSRTGIKIFRDKRRLFLNEMPEIIQENIIRFFERNRIMIISDIIKGKGGLSANWMLVTRFNKKEATTTWTLRDINVAMNFFGSGDVCFSPKGNLYVGKITMQRKGGTPDPTKIQFKIKPCQLFNPGE
;
A
#
# COMPACT_ATOMS: atom_id res chain seq x y z
N MET A 1 -14.24 -7.62 9.12
CA MET A 1 -12.84 -7.93 8.69
C MET A 1 -12.10 -6.72 8.06
N ARG A 2 -12.32 -5.47 8.50
CA ARG A 2 -11.81 -4.27 7.80
C ARG A 2 -10.27 -4.13 7.84
N PHE A 3 -9.56 -4.73 8.80
CA PHE A 3 -8.10 -4.58 8.98
C PHE A 3 -7.30 -5.89 8.92
N LYS A 4 -7.90 -6.97 8.40
CA LYS A 4 -7.24 -8.28 8.26
C LYS A 4 -6.07 -8.19 7.28
N LYS A 5 -4.92 -8.76 7.66
CA LYS A 5 -3.73 -8.91 6.78
C LYS A 5 -3.15 -10.33 6.76
N ALA A 6 -3.58 -11.17 7.70
CA ALA A 6 -3.27 -12.59 7.67
C ALA A 6 -4.06 -13.28 6.55
N ASP A 7 -3.38 -13.99 5.66
CA ASP A 7 -4.01 -14.90 4.69
C ASP A 7 -4.20 -16.30 5.29
N ALA A 8 -3.27 -16.73 6.17
CA ALA A 8 -3.35 -17.97 6.93
C ALA A 8 -3.10 -17.72 8.42
N GLN A 9 -3.72 -18.55 9.28
CA GLN A 9 -3.46 -18.59 10.70
C GLN A 9 -2.94 -19.98 11.06
N ILE A 10 -1.75 -20.05 11.64
CA ILE A 10 -1.11 -21.27 12.09
C ILE A 10 -1.37 -21.44 13.58
N ARG A 11 -1.86 -22.63 13.94
CA ARG A 11 -2.08 -23.05 15.32
C ARG A 11 -0.99 -24.04 15.73
N ILE A 12 -0.12 -23.64 16.65
CA ILE A 12 0.98 -24.46 17.15
C ILE A 12 0.62 -24.94 18.55
N ILE A 13 0.52 -26.26 18.73
CA ILE A 13 0.29 -26.89 20.04
C ILE A 13 1.62 -27.41 20.55
N ILE A 14 2.17 -26.76 21.57
CA ILE A 14 3.41 -27.16 22.21
C ILE A 14 3.03 -28.12 23.35
N LYS A 15 3.36 -29.40 23.19
CA LYS A 15 3.00 -30.46 24.16
C LYS A 15 3.59 -30.17 25.54
N ILE A 16 4.81 -29.68 25.58
CA ILE A 16 5.48 -29.26 26.82
C ILE A 16 4.75 -28.02 27.35
N GLY A 17 4.14 -28.14 28.53
CA GLY A 17 3.38 -27.05 29.16
C GLY A 17 1.99 -26.79 28.57
N ASN A 18 1.51 -27.62 27.63
CA ASN A 18 0.19 -27.49 27.00
C ASN A 18 -0.08 -26.07 26.42
N ILE A 19 0.93 -25.47 25.80
CA ILE A 19 0.87 -24.09 25.32
C ILE A 19 0.27 -24.06 23.91
N LEU A 20 -0.71 -23.18 23.73
CA LEU A 20 -1.28 -22.87 22.43
C LEU A 20 -0.69 -21.55 21.91
N LYS A 21 0.00 -21.59 20.77
CA LYS A 21 0.54 -20.41 20.09
C LYS A 21 -0.13 -20.23 18.73
N ILE A 22 -0.53 -18.98 18.43
CA ILE A 22 -1.21 -18.61 17.19
C ILE A 22 -0.31 -17.65 16.42
N GLU A 23 -0.05 -17.97 15.15
CA GLU A 23 0.81 -17.16 14.27
C GLU A 23 0.06 -16.83 12.98
N ASN A 24 -0.08 -15.54 12.68
CA ASN A 24 -0.75 -15.07 11.48
C ASN A 24 0.27 -14.81 10.35
N LEU A 25 0.05 -15.41 9.17
CA LEU A 25 0.90 -15.25 7.99
C LEU A 25 0.22 -14.39 6.93
N SER A 26 0.89 -13.33 6.46
CA SER A 26 0.59 -12.67 5.19
C SER A 26 1.37 -13.37 4.06
N LEU A 27 0.68 -13.77 2.99
CA LEU A 27 1.26 -14.50 1.86
C LEU A 27 1.40 -13.57 0.65
N LYS A 28 2.57 -13.59 0.01
CA LYS A 28 2.83 -12.88 -1.26
C LYS A 28 3.48 -13.83 -2.26
N LYS A 29 2.78 -14.09 -3.36
CA LYS A 29 3.32 -14.82 -4.50
C LYS A 29 3.84 -13.84 -5.54
N ALA A 30 5.07 -14.07 -5.98
CA ALA A 30 5.71 -13.34 -7.07
C ALA A 30 6.30 -14.31 -8.09
N ASN A 31 6.43 -13.82 -9.32
CA ASN A 31 7.17 -14.51 -10.37
C ASN A 31 8.47 -13.74 -10.63
N SER A 32 9.51 -14.42 -11.11
CA SER A 32 10.79 -13.76 -11.45
C SER A 32 10.66 -12.59 -12.43
N ASN A 33 9.58 -12.54 -13.23
CA ASN A 33 9.29 -11.49 -14.21
C ASN A 33 8.09 -10.59 -13.86
N ALA A 34 7.48 -10.76 -12.68
CA ALA A 34 6.33 -9.97 -12.24
C ALA A 34 6.30 -9.88 -10.70
N ASP A 35 6.81 -8.77 -10.18
CA ASP A 35 7.04 -8.54 -8.75
C ASP A 35 6.40 -7.22 -8.29
N TYR A 36 5.10 -7.08 -8.49
CA TYR A 36 4.33 -5.97 -7.93
C TYR A 36 3.01 -6.48 -7.37
N ASN A 37 2.89 -6.50 -6.06
CA ASN A 37 1.74 -7.07 -5.36
C ASN A 37 0.95 -5.99 -4.63
N GLN A 38 -0.37 -6.06 -4.73
CA GLN A 38 -1.26 -5.24 -3.92
C GLN A 38 -1.17 -5.68 -2.44
N ILE A 39 -1.08 -4.69 -1.54
CA ILE A 39 -1.09 -4.91 -0.08
C ILE A 39 -2.31 -4.32 0.60
N ASP A 40 -2.84 -3.19 0.12
CA ASP A 40 -4.11 -2.62 0.59
C ASP A 40 -4.80 -1.86 -0.54
N LYS A 41 -6.12 -1.77 -0.48
CA LYS A 41 -6.93 -1.06 -1.48
C LYS A 41 -8.28 -0.64 -0.90
N ARG A 42 -8.58 0.65 -0.88
CA ARG A 42 -9.84 1.22 -0.36
C ARG A 42 -10.21 2.52 -1.08
N THR A 43 -11.42 3.00 -0.87
CA THR A 43 -11.85 4.34 -1.27
C THR A 43 -11.12 5.41 -0.45
N VAL A 44 -11.13 6.65 -0.94
CA VAL A 44 -10.55 7.78 -0.20
C VAL A 44 -11.22 7.95 1.15
N ASP A 45 -12.56 7.90 1.21
CA ASP A 45 -13.32 8.03 2.47
C ASP A 45 -12.95 6.97 3.50
N ASN A 46 -12.66 5.75 3.04
CA ASN A 46 -12.25 4.69 3.95
C ASN A 46 -10.90 4.99 4.60
N TYR A 47 -9.96 5.57 3.85
CA TYR A 47 -8.66 6.00 4.38
C TYR A 47 -8.79 7.27 5.20
N GLN A 48 -9.66 8.20 4.81
CA GLN A 48 -9.94 9.42 5.57
C GLN A 48 -10.43 9.06 6.97
N HIS A 49 -11.39 8.14 7.07
CA HIS A 49 -11.87 7.66 8.36
C HIS A 49 -10.79 6.92 9.17
N MET A 50 -9.86 6.23 8.50
CA MET A 50 -8.80 5.47 9.18
C MET A 50 -7.66 6.35 9.69
N TRP A 51 -7.27 7.38 8.93
CA TRP A 51 -6.07 8.18 9.18
C TRP A 51 -6.36 9.64 9.50
N ASN A 52 -7.64 10.03 9.48
CA ASN A 52 -8.14 11.34 9.88
C ASN A 52 -7.44 12.52 9.17
N PHE A 53 -7.14 12.39 7.88
CA PHE A 53 -6.75 13.55 7.07
C PHE A 53 -7.95 14.46 6.79
N ASP A 54 -7.67 15.74 6.62
CA ASP A 54 -8.70 16.75 6.42
C ASP A 54 -9.45 16.60 5.07
N ASN A 55 -10.52 17.37 4.94
CA ASN A 55 -11.37 17.35 3.75
C ASN A 55 -10.69 17.89 2.50
N GLU A 56 -9.63 18.70 2.65
CA GLU A 56 -8.88 19.22 1.51
C GLU A 56 -8.03 18.09 0.89
N ILE A 57 -7.25 17.37 1.71
CA ILE A 57 -6.51 16.18 1.28
C ILE A 57 -7.48 15.16 0.68
N ALA A 58 -8.62 14.92 1.32
CA ALA A 58 -9.63 13.99 0.80
C ALA A 58 -10.14 14.41 -0.59
N PHE A 59 -10.48 15.68 -0.77
CA PHE A 59 -10.94 16.21 -2.05
C PHE A 59 -9.90 15.98 -3.16
N TRP A 60 -8.63 16.30 -2.91
CA TRP A 60 -7.56 16.13 -3.90
C TRP A 60 -7.26 14.66 -4.18
N LEU A 61 -7.27 13.79 -3.17
CA LEU A 61 -7.12 12.35 -3.37
C LEU A 61 -8.29 11.74 -4.16
N LYS A 62 -9.50 12.28 -4.03
CA LYS A 62 -10.66 11.86 -4.86
C LYS A 62 -10.50 12.26 -6.32
N LEU A 63 -9.94 13.44 -6.60
CA LEU A 63 -9.55 13.81 -7.96
C LEU A 63 -8.41 12.92 -8.49
N PHE A 64 -7.43 12.58 -7.65
CA PHE A 64 -6.31 11.71 -8.01
C PHE A 64 -6.76 10.30 -8.41
N THR A 65 -7.74 9.76 -7.70
CA THR A 65 -8.30 8.43 -7.96
C THR A 65 -9.35 8.42 -9.06
N GLY A 66 -9.94 9.57 -9.36
CA GLY A 66 -11.09 9.69 -10.24
C GLY A 66 -12.42 9.33 -9.56
N GLU A 67 -12.48 9.30 -8.22
CA GLU A 67 -13.76 9.32 -7.50
C GLU A 67 -14.52 10.64 -7.78
N LEU A 68 -13.79 11.72 -8.02
CA LEU A 68 -14.31 12.99 -8.55
C LEU A 68 -13.75 13.24 -9.96
N ASN A 69 -14.62 13.72 -10.85
CA ASN A 69 -14.26 14.05 -12.23
C ASN A 69 -13.50 15.38 -12.29
N PRO A 70 -12.22 15.41 -12.75
CA PRO A 70 -11.44 16.64 -12.79
C PRO A 70 -12.08 17.78 -13.59
N LYS A 71 -12.82 17.46 -14.65
CA LYS A 71 -13.44 18.48 -15.51
C LYS A 71 -14.52 19.28 -14.76
N GLU A 72 -15.33 18.60 -13.94
CA GLU A 72 -16.40 19.22 -13.14
C GLU A 72 -15.87 20.18 -12.08
N TYR A 73 -14.64 19.95 -11.61
CA TYR A 73 -13.98 20.76 -10.59
C TYR A 73 -12.88 21.68 -11.16
N SER A 74 -12.81 21.86 -12.47
CA SER A 74 -11.79 22.69 -13.13
C SER A 74 -11.85 24.17 -12.71
N SER A 75 -13.05 24.71 -12.45
CA SER A 75 -13.23 26.08 -11.94
C SER A 75 -12.66 26.26 -10.53
N ARG A 76 -12.81 25.26 -9.66
CA ARG A 76 -12.30 25.26 -8.28
C ARG A 76 -10.80 25.02 -8.22
N THR A 77 -10.29 24.11 -9.05
CA THR A 77 -8.88 23.69 -9.03
C THR A 77 -7.98 24.58 -9.87
N GLY A 78 -8.54 25.32 -10.84
CA GLY A 78 -7.77 26.08 -11.83
C GLY A 78 -7.13 25.22 -12.93
N ILE A 79 -7.24 23.88 -12.86
CA ILE A 79 -6.60 22.96 -13.79
C ILE A 79 -7.51 22.77 -15.02
N LYS A 80 -6.96 23.06 -16.20
CA LYS A 80 -7.68 22.97 -17.49
C LYS A 80 -7.12 21.91 -18.44
N ILE A 81 -5.86 21.51 -18.25
CA ILE A 81 -5.16 20.53 -19.07
C ILE A 81 -4.97 19.27 -18.23
N PHE A 82 -5.41 18.13 -18.76
CA PHE A 82 -5.40 16.85 -18.04
C PHE A 82 -4.65 15.80 -18.86
N ARG A 83 -3.67 15.12 -18.25
CA ARG A 83 -3.03 13.96 -18.89
C ARG A 83 -3.99 12.78 -19.04
N ASP A 84 -4.91 12.60 -18.09
CA ASP A 84 -5.99 11.61 -18.14
C ASP A 84 -7.31 12.30 -17.79
N LYS A 85 -8.31 12.27 -18.69
CA LYS A 85 -9.60 12.95 -18.47
C LYS A 85 -10.37 12.41 -17.25
N ARG A 86 -10.01 11.22 -16.74
CA ARG A 86 -10.73 10.53 -15.67
C ARG A 86 -10.20 10.89 -14.27
N ARG A 87 -9.04 11.53 -14.15
CA ARG A 87 -8.38 11.78 -12.85
C ARG A 87 -7.25 12.81 -12.96
N LEU A 88 -6.75 13.28 -11.82
CA LEU A 88 -5.50 14.01 -11.74
C LEU A 88 -4.32 13.11 -11.35
N PHE A 89 -3.13 13.48 -11.76
CA PHE A 89 -1.89 13.01 -11.19
C PHE A 89 -1.47 13.93 -10.03
N LEU A 90 -0.72 13.42 -9.05
CA LEU A 90 -0.36 14.23 -7.88
C LEU A 90 0.51 15.43 -8.27
N ASN A 91 1.37 15.25 -9.27
CA ASN A 91 2.22 16.32 -9.81
C ASN A 91 1.49 17.29 -10.77
N GLU A 92 0.17 17.14 -10.96
CA GLU A 92 -0.67 18.13 -11.65
C GLU A 92 -1.39 19.06 -10.64
N MET A 93 -1.30 18.77 -9.33
CA MET A 93 -1.94 19.57 -8.29
C MET A 93 -1.12 20.83 -7.96
N PRO A 94 -1.71 21.87 -7.34
CA PRO A 94 -0.94 23.01 -6.84
C PRO A 94 0.16 22.57 -5.85
N GLU A 95 1.31 23.25 -5.86
CA GLU A 95 2.48 22.88 -5.03
C GLU A 95 2.16 22.83 -3.54
N ILE A 96 1.33 23.77 -3.04
CA ILE A 96 0.89 23.76 -1.64
C ILE A 96 0.12 22.49 -1.27
N ILE A 97 -0.69 21.97 -2.18
CA ILE A 97 -1.47 20.74 -1.99
C ILE A 97 -0.54 19.52 -2.03
N GLN A 98 0.38 19.53 -2.98
CA GLN A 98 1.42 18.52 -3.09
C GLN A 98 2.22 18.40 -1.78
N GLU A 99 2.68 19.52 -1.22
CA GLU A 99 3.37 19.56 0.06
C GLU A 99 2.51 19.07 1.22
N ASN A 100 1.23 19.48 1.30
CA ASN A 100 0.32 19.05 2.34
C ASN A 100 0.13 17.52 2.34
N ILE A 101 -0.02 16.92 1.15
CA ILE A 101 -0.12 15.47 1.00
C ILE A 101 1.18 14.79 1.46
N ILE A 102 2.35 15.25 0.98
CA ILE A 102 3.64 14.67 1.38
C ILE A 102 3.81 14.76 2.91
N ARG A 103 3.60 15.95 3.50
CA ARG A 103 3.72 16.18 4.94
C ARG A 103 2.78 15.28 5.74
N PHE A 104 1.56 15.06 5.26
CA PHE A 104 0.62 14.15 5.92
C PHE A 104 1.16 12.71 5.96
N PHE A 105 1.61 12.18 4.81
CA PHE A 105 2.14 10.82 4.73
C PHE A 105 3.46 10.68 5.50
N GLU A 106 4.28 11.72 5.55
CA GLU A 106 5.52 11.75 6.31
C GLU A 106 5.26 11.67 7.82
N ARG A 107 4.41 12.58 8.33
CA ARG A 107 4.08 12.65 9.76
C ARG A 107 3.39 11.39 10.28
N ASN A 108 2.61 10.72 9.43
CA ASN A 108 1.82 9.55 9.78
C ASN A 108 2.41 8.23 9.27
N ARG A 109 3.65 8.23 8.78
CA ARG A 109 4.30 7.13 8.07
C ARG A 109 4.18 5.80 8.80
N ILE A 110 4.56 5.75 10.08
CA ILE A 110 4.57 4.52 10.88
C ILE A 110 3.15 3.92 10.98
N MET A 111 2.16 4.77 11.28
CA MET A 111 0.76 4.35 11.36
C MET A 111 0.25 3.81 10.02
N ILE A 112 0.50 4.54 8.92
CA ILE A 112 0.05 4.17 7.58
C ILE A 112 0.66 2.83 7.16
N ILE A 113 1.98 2.65 7.32
CA ILE A 113 2.67 1.40 7.00
C ILE A 113 2.13 0.25 7.84
N SER A 114 1.97 0.44 9.14
CA SER A 114 1.40 -0.55 10.04
C SER A 114 0.01 -0.99 9.56
N ASP A 115 -0.86 -0.05 9.22
CA ASP A 115 -2.21 -0.35 8.75
C ASP A 115 -2.25 -1.11 7.42
N ILE A 116 -1.40 -0.73 6.45
CA ILE A 116 -1.42 -1.32 5.11
C ILE A 116 -0.63 -2.64 5.01
N ILE A 117 0.37 -2.88 5.87
CA ILE A 117 1.20 -4.10 5.88
C ILE A 117 0.75 -5.08 6.96
N LYS A 118 0.73 -4.64 8.23
CA LYS A 118 0.48 -5.51 9.39
C LYS A 118 -1.02 -5.63 9.72
N GLY A 119 -1.77 -4.54 9.56
CA GLY A 119 -3.17 -4.48 9.97
C GLY A 119 -3.33 -4.42 11.48
N LYS A 120 -4.58 -4.56 11.94
CA LYS A 120 -4.99 -4.39 13.35
C LYS A 120 -5.88 -5.55 13.82
N GLY A 121 -5.89 -5.80 15.13
CA GLY A 121 -6.70 -6.83 15.78
C GLY A 121 -6.15 -8.26 15.63
N GLY A 122 -6.93 -9.26 16.04
CA GLY A 122 -6.48 -10.66 16.12
C GLY A 122 -6.08 -11.33 14.80
N LEU A 123 -6.27 -10.67 13.65
CA LEU A 123 -5.84 -11.12 12.32
C LEU A 123 -4.81 -10.16 11.68
N SER A 124 -4.11 -9.38 12.50
CA SER A 124 -2.89 -8.69 12.08
C SER A 124 -1.81 -9.72 11.72
N ALA A 125 -1.05 -9.48 10.67
CA ALA A 125 0.03 -10.38 10.27
C ALA A 125 1.16 -10.34 11.31
N ASN A 126 1.65 -11.50 11.73
CA ASN A 126 2.86 -11.66 12.52
C ASN A 126 4.08 -11.85 11.60
N TRP A 127 3.86 -12.45 10.44
CA TRP A 127 4.92 -12.74 9.46
C TRP A 127 4.47 -12.42 8.04
N MET A 128 5.45 -12.16 7.17
CA MET A 128 5.27 -12.12 5.72
C MET A 128 6.05 -13.27 5.08
N LEU A 129 5.33 -14.19 4.43
CA LEU A 129 5.90 -15.24 3.59
C LEU A 129 5.83 -14.79 2.13
N VAL A 130 6.99 -14.66 1.50
CA VAL A 130 7.11 -14.37 0.08
C VAL A 130 7.56 -15.62 -0.66
N THR A 131 6.85 -16.01 -1.70
CA THR A 131 7.26 -17.07 -2.62
C THR A 131 7.61 -16.48 -3.98
N ARG A 132 8.71 -16.95 -4.57
CA ARG A 132 9.20 -16.53 -5.87
C ARG A 132 9.40 -17.76 -6.75
N PHE A 133 8.55 -17.89 -7.77
CA PHE A 133 8.66 -18.95 -8.76
C PHE A 133 9.62 -18.56 -9.89
N ASN A 134 10.65 -19.36 -10.10
CA ASN A 134 11.56 -19.27 -11.24
C ASN A 134 11.06 -20.18 -12.36
N LYS A 135 10.48 -19.59 -13.40
CA LYS A 135 9.95 -20.33 -14.55
C LYS A 135 11.01 -21.10 -15.34
N LYS A 136 12.26 -20.61 -15.37
CA LYS A 136 13.34 -21.24 -16.17
C LYS A 136 13.80 -22.55 -15.54
N GLU A 137 13.88 -22.59 -14.23
CA GLU A 137 14.37 -23.74 -13.46
C GLU A 137 13.24 -24.61 -12.89
N ALA A 138 11.99 -24.19 -13.05
CA ALA A 138 10.82 -24.79 -12.40
C ALA A 138 10.94 -24.89 -10.86
N THR A 139 11.69 -23.99 -10.23
CA THR A 139 11.92 -23.96 -8.78
C THR A 139 11.11 -22.86 -8.10
N THR A 140 10.71 -23.11 -6.85
CA THR A 140 10.11 -22.09 -5.98
C THR A 140 11.06 -21.79 -4.83
N THR A 141 11.50 -20.55 -4.73
CA THR A 141 12.24 -20.04 -3.58
C THR A 141 11.29 -19.28 -2.67
N TRP A 142 11.59 -19.20 -1.38
CA TRP A 142 10.76 -18.50 -0.42
C TRP A 142 11.59 -17.79 0.65
N THR A 143 11.02 -16.76 1.27
CA THR A 143 11.55 -16.11 2.46
C THR A 143 10.42 -15.82 3.44
N LEU A 144 10.67 -16.06 4.73
CA LEU A 144 9.74 -15.75 5.81
C LEU A 144 10.40 -14.68 6.68
N ARG A 145 9.73 -13.54 6.86
CA ARG A 145 10.22 -12.42 7.66
C ARG A 145 9.22 -12.02 8.72
N ASP A 146 9.73 -11.64 9.89
CA ASP A 146 8.93 -10.98 10.92
C ASP A 146 8.25 -9.73 10.33
N ILE A 147 7.01 -9.47 10.71
CA ILE A 147 6.24 -8.37 10.12
C ILE A 147 6.91 -7.01 10.36
N ASN A 148 7.62 -6.81 11.48
CA ASN A 148 8.30 -5.56 11.77
C ASN A 148 9.52 -5.37 10.86
N VAL A 149 10.23 -6.43 10.53
CA VAL A 149 11.30 -6.39 9.51
C VAL A 149 10.72 -5.97 8.16
N ALA A 150 9.59 -6.55 7.75
CA ALA A 150 8.93 -6.17 6.51
C ALA A 150 8.44 -4.71 6.52
N MET A 151 7.83 -4.24 7.62
CA MET A 151 7.39 -2.86 7.77
C MET A 151 8.56 -1.88 7.69
N ASN A 152 9.65 -2.13 8.41
CA ASN A 152 10.83 -1.29 8.40
C ASN A 152 11.46 -1.25 7.00
N PHE A 153 11.59 -2.41 6.36
CA PHE A 153 12.16 -2.50 5.03
C PHE A 153 11.34 -1.72 3.99
N PHE A 154 10.03 -1.99 3.89
CA PHE A 154 9.19 -1.29 2.90
C PHE A 154 8.93 0.17 3.26
N GLY A 155 8.94 0.50 4.55
CA GLY A 155 8.79 1.85 5.06
C GLY A 155 10.01 2.75 4.90
N SER A 156 11.17 2.19 4.58
CA SER A 156 12.41 2.94 4.40
C SER A 156 12.43 3.74 3.10
N GLY A 157 13.14 4.87 3.10
CA GLY A 157 13.21 5.82 1.99
C GLY A 157 12.29 7.02 2.16
N ASP A 158 12.25 7.87 1.15
CA ASP A 158 11.52 9.14 1.19
C ASP A 158 10.04 8.97 0.85
N VAL A 159 9.23 9.93 1.32
CA VAL A 159 7.87 10.15 0.80
C VAL A 159 7.96 11.21 -0.30
N CYS A 160 7.78 10.80 -1.56
CA CYS A 160 7.93 11.68 -2.71
C CYS A 160 7.05 11.26 -3.87
N PHE A 161 6.85 12.13 -4.87
CA PHE A 161 6.11 11.72 -6.07
C PHE A 161 6.98 10.91 -7.01
N SER A 162 6.36 9.92 -7.65
CA SER A 162 7.00 9.22 -8.76
C SER A 162 7.03 10.10 -10.00
N PRO A 163 7.95 9.84 -10.96
CA PRO A 163 7.96 10.53 -12.26
C PRO A 163 6.61 10.47 -13.00
N LYS A 164 5.83 9.42 -12.74
CA LYS A 164 4.50 9.23 -13.32
C LYS A 164 3.38 9.89 -12.53
N GLY A 165 3.65 10.65 -11.46
CA GLY A 165 2.65 11.36 -10.67
C GLY A 165 1.83 10.49 -9.71
N ASN A 166 2.42 9.37 -9.26
CA ASN A 166 1.94 8.59 -8.11
C ASN A 166 2.71 9.00 -6.84
N LEU A 167 2.41 8.43 -5.68
CA LEU A 167 3.17 8.69 -4.45
C LEU A 167 4.01 7.46 -4.08
N TYR A 168 5.27 7.69 -3.77
CA TYR A 168 6.11 6.76 -3.04
C TYR A 168 6.04 7.07 -1.54
N VAL A 169 5.84 6.05 -0.74
CA VAL A 169 5.93 6.08 0.72
C VAL A 169 7.02 5.07 1.09
N GLY A 170 8.27 5.53 1.08
CA GLY A 170 9.41 4.65 1.06
C GLY A 170 9.42 3.74 -0.17
N LYS A 171 9.56 2.43 0.03
CA LYS A 171 9.51 1.41 -1.04
C LYS A 171 8.08 0.99 -1.42
N ILE A 172 7.06 1.67 -0.90
CA ILE A 172 5.64 1.41 -1.19
C ILE A 172 5.13 2.41 -2.23
N THR A 173 4.45 1.93 -3.27
CA THR A 173 3.77 2.80 -4.24
C THR A 173 2.29 2.92 -3.93
N MET A 174 1.80 4.13 -3.71
CA MET A 174 0.38 4.47 -3.71
C MET A 174 -0.04 4.97 -5.09
N GLN A 175 -1.06 4.34 -5.66
CA GLN A 175 -1.56 4.67 -6.99
C GLN A 175 -3.08 4.55 -7.08
N ARG A 176 -3.70 5.16 -8.09
CA ARG A 176 -5.05 4.78 -8.53
C ARG A 176 -5.04 3.30 -8.92
N LYS A 177 -6.05 2.54 -8.49
CA LYS A 177 -6.19 1.12 -8.83
C LYS A 177 -6.24 0.91 -10.35
N GLY A 178 -7.14 1.64 -11.02
CA GLY A 178 -7.45 1.42 -12.43
C GLY A 178 -8.06 0.04 -12.72
N GLY A 179 -8.44 -0.17 -13.98
CA GLY A 179 -9.07 -1.41 -14.46
C GLY A 179 -10.41 -1.72 -13.79
N THR A 180 -10.92 -2.92 -14.01
CA THR A 180 -12.18 -3.40 -13.43
C THR A 180 -11.93 -4.50 -12.37
N PRO A 181 -12.84 -4.69 -11.39
CA PRO A 181 -13.85 -3.73 -10.91
C PRO A 181 -13.22 -2.62 -10.03
N ASP A 182 -13.98 -1.56 -9.76
CA ASP A 182 -13.65 -0.42 -8.88
C ASP A 182 -12.36 0.36 -9.23
N PRO A 183 -12.28 0.99 -10.42
CA PRO A 183 -11.07 1.65 -10.90
C PRO A 183 -10.60 2.83 -10.02
N THR A 184 -11.50 3.40 -9.23
CA THR A 184 -11.32 4.66 -8.49
C THR A 184 -10.85 4.47 -7.04
N LYS A 185 -10.42 3.27 -6.63
CA LYS A 185 -9.83 3.07 -5.30
C LYS A 185 -8.37 3.53 -5.26
N ILE A 186 -7.91 4.02 -4.11
CA ILE A 186 -6.47 4.07 -3.80
C ILE A 186 -5.98 2.63 -3.63
N GLN A 187 -4.79 2.33 -4.18
CA GLN A 187 -4.15 1.03 -4.11
C GLN A 187 -2.68 1.19 -3.71
N PHE A 188 -2.26 0.41 -2.71
CA PHE A 188 -0.86 0.32 -2.28
C PHE A 188 -0.22 -0.95 -2.82
N LYS A 189 0.99 -0.84 -3.37
CA LYS A 189 1.78 -1.95 -3.91
C LYS A 189 3.21 -1.95 -3.40
N ILE A 190 3.77 -3.14 -3.30
CA ILE A 190 5.19 -3.39 -2.99
C ILE A 190 5.79 -4.35 -4.02
N LYS A 191 7.11 -4.43 -4.03
CA LYS A 191 7.91 -5.47 -4.68
C LYS A 191 8.34 -6.53 -3.65
N PRO A 192 7.53 -7.57 -3.38
CA PRO A 192 7.81 -8.48 -2.26
C PRO A 192 9.13 -9.26 -2.41
N CYS A 193 9.63 -9.50 -3.63
CA CYS A 193 10.92 -10.20 -3.79
C CYS A 193 12.11 -9.43 -3.23
N GLN A 194 11.97 -8.13 -2.94
CA GLN A 194 13.01 -7.35 -2.26
C GLN A 194 13.31 -7.86 -0.84
N LEU A 195 12.41 -8.64 -0.21
CA LEU A 195 12.66 -9.24 1.11
C LEU A 195 13.64 -10.42 1.11
N PHE A 196 14.04 -10.92 -0.06
CA PHE A 196 15.08 -11.95 -0.15
C PHE A 196 16.44 -11.37 0.29
N ASN A 197 16.73 -10.12 -0.08
CA ASN A 197 17.99 -9.43 0.23
C ASN A 197 17.69 -8.06 0.90
N PRO A 198 17.29 -8.03 2.19
CA PRO A 198 16.86 -6.79 2.84
C PRO A 198 17.99 -5.82 3.22
N GLY A 199 19.26 -6.23 3.06
CA GLY A 199 20.47 -5.46 3.40
C GLY A 199 21.27 -4.93 2.21
N GLU A 200 20.74 -5.06 1.00
CA GLU A 200 21.19 -4.39 -0.22
C GLU A 200 20.20 -3.27 -0.60
#